data_AF-T2IF77-F1
#
_entry.id   AF-T2IF77-F1
#
_cell.length_a   1.000
_cell.length_b   1.000
_cell.length_c   1.000
_cell.angle_alpha   90.00
_cell.angle_beta   90.00
_cell.angle_gamma   90.00
#
_symmetry.space_group_name_H-M   'P 1'
#
loop_
_entity.id
_entity.type
_entity.pdbx_description
1 polymer ?
#
loop_
_entity_poly.entity_id
_entity_poly.type
_entity_poly.pdbx_seq_one_letter_code
_entity_poly.pdbx_strand_id
1 'polypeptide(L)'
;MWNNLKLRQKILTGYSVPMVIFLLTAIYGASAVRKVRQTFNEIERVKTVLETSHDMELASSGMIRSARGFVATKDMAFVDEYSLEKEKFENALSFLQGENGVKVEEQKQRLKAIGDINHKYEKLAERMIALVQQGKTAEAVQIIKNEGGRDIDDLITNLDKEFDEAEKALPAFLTNSAIAKLQTIM
;
A
#
# COMPACT_ATOMS: atom_id res chain seq x y z
N MET A 1 -41.23 -33.06 31.13
CA MET A 1 -42.36 -32.09 31.11
C MET A 1 -43.12 -32.01 29.77
N TRP A 2 -42.83 -32.84 28.76
CA TRP A 2 -43.47 -32.78 27.43
C TRP A 2 -44.77 -33.58 27.26
N ASN A 3 -45.17 -34.37 28.26
CA ASN A 3 -46.35 -35.23 28.13
C ASN A 3 -47.70 -34.52 28.29
N ASN A 4 -47.73 -33.29 28.83
CA ASN A 4 -48.98 -32.55 29.08
C ASN A 4 -49.35 -31.54 27.99
N LEU A 5 -48.61 -31.50 26.87
CA LEU A 5 -48.92 -30.61 25.75
C LEU A 5 -50.06 -31.18 24.90
N LYS A 6 -51.08 -30.36 24.62
CA LYS A 6 -52.18 -30.71 23.71
C LYS A 6 -51.61 -31.06 22.33
N LEU A 7 -52.22 -32.00 21.60
CA LEU A 7 -51.72 -32.50 20.30
C LEU A 7 -51.35 -31.36 19.31
N ARG A 8 -52.15 -30.28 19.30
CA ARG A 8 -51.91 -29.07 18.50
C ARG A 8 -50.60 -28.35 18.85
N GLN A 9 -50.21 -28.29 20.13
CA GLN A 9 -48.96 -27.68 20.57
C GLN A 9 -47.76 -28.55 20.19
N LYS A 10 -47.90 -29.89 20.27
CA LYS A 10 -46.84 -30.83 19.83
C LYS A 10 -46.52 -30.69 18.34
N ILE A 11 -47.55 -30.54 17.50
CA ILE A 11 -47.38 -30.28 16.06
C ILE A 11 -46.70 -28.92 15.83
N LEU A 12 -47.15 -27.87 16.53
CA LEU A 12 -46.55 -26.53 16.38
C LEU A 12 -45.07 -26.50 16.78
N THR A 13 -44.68 -27.17 17.87
CA THR A 13 -43.28 -27.27 18.29
C THR A 13 -42.43 -28.12 17.34
N GLY A 14 -43.04 -29.13 16.70
CA GLY A 14 -42.35 -29.95 15.69
C GLY A 14 -41.92 -29.14 14.46
N TYR A 15 -42.75 -28.19 14.02
CA TYR A 15 -42.43 -27.31 12.87
C TYR A 15 -41.60 -26.07 13.25
N SER A 16 -41.65 -25.60 14.50
CA SER A 16 -40.84 -24.46 14.92
C SER A 16 -39.35 -24.77 15.03
N VAL A 17 -39.00 -26.01 15.40
CA VAL A 17 -37.59 -26.44 15.52
C VAL A 17 -36.81 -26.27 14.21
N PRO A 18 -37.24 -26.83 13.06
CA PRO A 18 -36.53 -26.63 11.80
C PRO A 18 -36.50 -25.16 11.37
N MET A 19 -37.56 -24.38 11.63
CA MET A 19 -37.60 -22.95 11.33
C MET A 19 -36.55 -22.15 12.12
N VAL A 20 -36.37 -22.47 13.41
CA VAL A 20 -35.32 -21.87 14.25
C VAL A 20 -33.93 -22.27 13.76
N ILE A 21 -33.73 -23.54 13.37
CA ILE A 21 -32.46 -24.01 12.79
C ILE A 21 -32.15 -23.27 11.48
N PHE A 22 -33.14 -23.07 10.61
CA PHE A 22 -33.00 -22.28 9.38
C PHE A 22 -32.63 -20.82 9.65
N LEU A 23 -33.24 -20.19 10.68
CA LEU A 23 -32.90 -18.83 11.08
C LEU A 23 -31.47 -18.73 11.61
N LEU A 24 -31.06 -19.67 12.47
CA LEU A 24 -29.70 -19.69 13.03
C LEU A 24 -28.65 -19.89 11.93
N THR A 25 -28.89 -20.81 11.00
CA THR A 25 -28.00 -21.04 9.84
C THR A 25 -27.94 -19.83 8.91
N ALA A 26 -29.06 -19.12 8.68
CA ALA A 26 -29.07 -17.90 7.89
C ALA A 26 -28.27 -16.76 8.56
N ILE A 27 -28.43 -16.55 9.88
CA ILE A 27 -27.69 -15.53 10.65
C ILE A 27 -26.18 -15.84 10.64
N TYR A 28 -25.82 -17.11 10.85
CA TYR A 28 -24.42 -17.54 10.79
C TYR A 28 -23.84 -17.39 9.39
N GLY A 29 -24.56 -17.83 8.36
CA GLY A 29 -24.17 -17.68 6.96
C GLY A 29 -23.93 -16.22 6.58
N ALA A 30 -24.83 -15.31 6.98
CA ALA A 30 -24.67 -13.87 6.77
C ALA A 30 -23.39 -13.33 7.43
N SER A 31 -23.06 -13.81 8.63
CA SER A 31 -21.85 -13.41 9.36
C SER A 31 -20.57 -13.92 8.69
N ALA A 32 -20.59 -15.16 8.17
CA ALA A 32 -19.49 -15.73 7.41
C ALA A 32 -19.24 -14.95 6.10
N VAL A 33 -20.31 -14.66 5.35
CA VAL A 33 -20.22 -13.86 4.11
C VAL A 33 -19.65 -12.46 4.37
N ARG A 34 -20.07 -11.78 5.45
CA ARG A 34 -19.51 -10.48 5.83
C ARG A 34 -18.01 -10.53 6.09
N LYS A 35 -17.53 -11.57 6.80
CA LYS A 35 -16.09 -11.75 7.07
C LYS A 35 -15.31 -12.00 5.79
N VAL A 36 -15.81 -12.88 4.92
CA VAL A 36 -15.19 -13.15 3.62
C VAL A 36 -15.10 -11.87 2.79
N ARG A 37 -16.17 -11.08 2.73
CA ARG A 37 -16.18 -9.78 2.03
C ARG A 37 -15.17 -8.80 2.63
N GLN A 38 -15.07 -8.72 3.96
CA GLN A 38 -14.09 -7.87 4.63
C GLN A 38 -12.65 -8.30 4.31
N THR A 39 -12.39 -9.61 4.28
CA THR A 39 -11.07 -10.13 3.87
C THR A 39 -10.76 -9.79 2.42
N PHE A 40 -11.72 -9.93 1.50
CA PHE A 40 -11.52 -9.53 0.10
C PHE A 40 -11.22 -8.03 -0.03
N ASN A 41 -11.97 -7.18 0.66
CA ASN A 41 -11.72 -5.73 0.66
C ASN A 41 -10.32 -5.39 1.19
N GLU A 42 -9.84 -6.12 2.21
CA GLU A 42 -8.50 -5.89 2.77
C GLU A 42 -7.40 -6.39 1.82
N ILE A 43 -7.62 -7.50 1.10
CA ILE A 43 -6.70 -7.96 0.06
C ILE A 43 -6.63 -6.96 -1.09
N GLU A 44 -7.77 -6.43 -1.53
CA GLU A 44 -7.82 -5.41 -2.57
C GLU A 44 -7.08 -4.15 -2.14
N ARG A 45 -7.27 -3.70 -0.89
CA ARG A 45 -6.49 -2.59 -0.32
C ARG A 45 -4.99 -2.86 -0.38
N VAL A 46 -4.52 -4.02 0.13
CA VAL A 46 -3.10 -4.36 0.12
C VAL A 46 -2.55 -4.35 -1.30
N LYS A 47 -3.30 -4.89 -2.27
CA LYS A 47 -2.90 -4.86 -3.67
C LYS A 47 -2.74 -3.42 -4.18
N THR A 48 -3.71 -2.54 -3.92
CA THR A 48 -3.61 -1.13 -4.32
C THR A 48 -2.43 -0.43 -3.63
N VAL A 49 -2.15 -0.75 -2.35
CA VAL A 49 -0.98 -0.23 -1.64
C VAL A 49 0.33 -0.67 -2.30
N LEU A 50 0.47 -1.96 -2.65
CA LEU A 50 1.65 -2.47 -3.35
C LEU A 50 1.82 -1.83 -4.73
N GLU A 51 0.74 -1.71 -5.50
CA GLU A 51 0.76 -1.04 -6.81
C GLU A 51 1.18 0.43 -6.67
N THR A 52 0.65 1.14 -5.68
CA THR A 52 1.00 2.54 -5.45
C THR A 52 2.43 2.72 -4.91
N SER A 53 2.94 1.76 -4.12
CA SER A 53 4.34 1.76 -3.68
C SER A 53 5.29 1.62 -4.86
N HIS A 54 4.97 0.72 -5.78
CA HIS A 54 5.75 0.55 -7.00
C HIS A 54 5.71 1.80 -7.90
N ASP A 55 4.55 2.44 -8.04
CA ASP A 55 4.44 3.72 -8.76
C ASP A 55 5.29 4.83 -8.10
N MET A 56 5.33 4.85 -6.75
CA MET A 56 6.18 5.76 -5.97
C MET A 56 7.68 5.49 -6.21
N GLU A 57 8.11 4.22 -6.19
CA GLU A 57 9.48 3.81 -6.49
C GLU A 57 9.90 4.27 -7.90
N LEU A 58 9.08 3.94 -8.91
CA LEU A 58 9.30 4.32 -10.30
C LEU A 58 9.39 5.84 -10.46
N ALA A 59 8.51 6.59 -9.80
CA ALA A 59 8.52 8.05 -9.82
C ALA A 59 9.80 8.62 -9.19
N SER A 60 10.25 8.06 -8.06
CA SER A 60 11.51 8.49 -7.44
C SER A 60 12.72 8.24 -8.33
N SER A 61 12.84 7.04 -8.91
CA SER A 61 13.91 6.75 -9.88
C SER A 61 13.80 7.63 -11.13
N GLY A 62 12.58 7.97 -11.56
CA GLY A 62 12.28 8.92 -12.62
C GLY A 62 12.81 10.33 -12.32
N MET A 63 12.59 10.84 -11.10
CA MET A 63 13.17 12.10 -10.63
C MET A 63 14.70 12.04 -10.70
N ILE A 64 15.31 10.95 -10.20
CA ILE A 64 16.77 10.80 -10.16
C ILE A 64 17.37 10.81 -11.55
N ARG A 65 16.79 10.02 -12.46
CA ARG A 65 17.21 9.94 -13.86
C ARG A 65 17.10 11.28 -14.56
N SER A 66 15.97 11.97 -14.38
CA SER A 66 15.68 13.23 -15.05
C SER A 66 16.65 14.34 -14.62
N ALA A 67 16.86 14.52 -13.31
CA ALA A 67 17.81 15.51 -12.82
C ALA A 67 19.24 15.25 -13.34
N ARG A 68 19.69 14.00 -13.37
CA ARG A 68 21.00 13.64 -13.94
C ARG A 68 21.05 13.86 -15.46
N GLY A 69 19.97 13.52 -16.16
CA GLY A 69 19.81 13.76 -17.59
C GLY A 69 19.96 15.25 -17.93
N PHE A 70 19.33 16.12 -17.14
CA PHE A 70 19.48 17.57 -17.28
C PHE A 70 20.92 18.02 -17.05
N VAL A 71 21.59 17.55 -15.98
CA VAL A 71 22.99 17.91 -15.71
C VAL A 71 23.92 17.48 -16.86
N ALA A 72 23.67 16.32 -17.46
CA ALA A 72 24.49 15.77 -18.53
C ALA A 72 24.26 16.46 -19.89
N THR A 73 23.00 16.76 -20.23
CA THR A 73 22.62 17.19 -21.59
C THR A 73 22.24 18.67 -21.68
N LYS A 74 21.83 19.28 -20.56
CA LYS A 74 21.22 20.62 -20.46
C LYS A 74 19.90 20.76 -21.22
N ASP A 75 19.26 19.64 -21.57
CA ASP A 75 17.97 19.64 -22.24
C ASP A 75 16.84 19.89 -21.24
N MET A 76 16.08 20.97 -21.44
CA MET A 76 14.96 21.37 -20.57
C MET A 76 13.86 20.31 -20.48
N ALA A 77 13.74 19.40 -21.46
CA ALA A 77 12.79 18.29 -21.37
C ALA A 77 12.99 17.44 -20.10
N PHE A 78 14.22 17.33 -19.61
CA PHE A 78 14.51 16.62 -18.36
C PHE A 78 14.08 17.39 -17.11
N VAL A 79 13.96 18.72 -17.17
CA VAL A 79 13.40 19.50 -16.06
C VAL A 79 11.89 19.28 -15.99
N ASP A 80 11.22 19.24 -17.14
CA ASP A 80 9.79 18.94 -17.22
C ASP A 80 9.50 17.50 -16.76
N GLU A 81 10.30 16.52 -17.18
CA GLU A 81 10.20 15.13 -16.71
C GLU A 81 10.43 15.03 -15.20
N TYR A 82 11.44 15.73 -14.65
CA TYR A 82 11.68 15.78 -13.21
C TYR A 82 10.45 16.30 -12.44
N SER A 83 9.85 17.40 -12.90
CA SER A 83 8.66 17.98 -12.27
C SER A 83 7.46 17.04 -12.32
N LEU A 84 7.25 16.35 -13.43
CA LEU A 84 6.19 15.36 -13.58
C LEU A 84 6.39 14.18 -12.62
N GLU A 85 7.60 13.64 -12.54
CA GLU A 85 7.90 12.51 -11.66
C GLU A 85 7.83 12.90 -10.16
N LYS A 86 8.20 14.14 -9.82
CA LYS A 86 7.98 14.70 -8.48
C LYS A 86 6.50 14.70 -8.09
N GLU A 87 5.63 15.20 -8.97
CA GLU A 87 4.19 15.21 -8.73
C GLU A 87 3.62 13.80 -8.54
N LYS A 88 4.04 12.85 -9.39
CA LYS A 88 3.62 11.43 -9.25
C LYS A 88 4.06 10.84 -7.91
N PHE A 89 5.30 11.09 -7.50
CA PHE A 89 5.82 10.64 -6.21
C PHE A 89 4.99 11.21 -5.03
N GLU A 90 4.73 12.53 -5.05
CA GLU A 90 3.97 13.20 -3.98
C GLU A 90 2.54 12.67 -3.89
N ASN A 91 1.88 12.44 -5.04
CA ASN A 91 0.54 11.87 -5.10
C ASN A 91 0.51 10.42 -4.56
N ALA A 92 1.48 9.59 -4.94
CA ALA A 92 1.59 8.21 -4.47
C ALA A 92 1.86 8.17 -2.95
N LEU A 93 2.79 8.99 -2.46
CA LEU A 93 3.09 9.11 -1.04
C LEU A 93 1.86 9.57 -0.25
N SER A 94 1.13 10.57 -0.75
CA SER A 94 -0.09 11.07 -0.10
C SER A 94 -1.18 10.00 -0.01
N PHE A 95 -1.38 9.23 -1.09
CA PHE A 95 -2.31 8.09 -1.07
C PHE A 95 -1.92 7.06 -0.02
N LEU A 96 -0.63 6.66 -0.01
CA LEU A 96 -0.12 5.66 0.92
C LEU A 96 -0.21 6.10 2.39
N GLN A 97 -0.11 7.40 2.66
CA GLN A 97 -0.30 7.98 4.00
C GLN A 97 -1.77 8.17 4.40
N GLY A 98 -2.70 8.11 3.44
CA GLY A 98 -4.12 8.32 3.65
C GLY A 98 -4.85 7.16 4.35
N GLU A 99 -6.14 7.34 4.63
CA GLU A 99 -6.97 6.37 5.36
C GLU A 99 -7.09 5.00 4.66
N ASN A 100 -7.01 4.99 3.33
CA ASN A 100 -7.09 3.79 2.51
C ASN A 100 -5.70 3.19 2.18
N GLY A 101 -4.62 3.87 2.58
CA GLY A 101 -3.25 3.45 2.33
C GLY A 101 -2.77 2.46 3.40
N VAL A 102 -1.60 2.75 3.96
CA VAL A 102 -0.87 1.88 4.87
C VAL A 102 -1.49 1.92 6.26
N LYS A 103 -1.89 0.75 6.78
CA LYS A 103 -2.53 0.63 8.11
C LYS A 103 -1.55 0.27 9.22
N VAL A 104 -0.48 -0.46 8.90
CA VAL A 104 0.48 -0.95 9.90
C VAL A 104 1.45 0.16 10.29
N GLU A 105 1.57 0.44 11.59
CA GLU A 105 2.40 1.54 12.10
C GLU A 105 3.88 1.42 11.70
N GLU A 106 4.45 0.21 11.69
CA GLU A 106 5.82 -0.01 11.22
C GLU A 106 5.97 0.38 9.74
N GLN A 107 4.98 0.03 8.91
CA GLN A 107 4.98 0.37 7.49
C GLN A 107 4.81 1.88 7.26
N LYS A 108 4.03 2.56 8.10
CA LYS A 108 3.96 4.04 8.07
C LYS A 108 5.30 4.70 8.39
N GLN A 109 6.08 4.12 9.30
CA GLN A 109 7.41 4.65 9.62
C GLN A 109 8.38 4.47 8.44
N ARG A 110 8.33 3.32 7.76
CA ARG A 110 9.12 3.06 6.53
C ARG A 110 8.74 4.04 5.43
N LEU A 111 7.45 4.22 5.18
CA LEU A 111 6.93 5.18 4.20
C LEU A 111 7.37 6.61 4.51
N LYS A 112 7.35 7.00 5.80
CA LYS A 112 7.88 8.29 6.22
C LYS A 112 9.37 8.43 5.93
N ALA A 113 10.17 7.40 6.20
CA ALA A 113 11.59 7.41 5.90
C ALA A 113 11.86 7.57 4.39
N ILE A 114 11.08 6.90 3.53
CA ILE A 114 11.13 7.07 2.08
C ILE A 114 10.84 8.53 1.69
N GLY A 115 9.77 9.11 2.24
CA GLY A 115 9.43 10.52 2.01
C GLY A 115 10.53 11.49 2.45
N ASP A 116 11.13 11.26 3.63
CA ASP A 116 12.23 12.08 4.16
C ASP A 116 13.49 12.00 3.28
N ILE A 117 13.80 10.82 2.72
CA ILE A 117 14.92 10.62 1.80
C ILE A 117 14.63 11.32 0.46
N ASN A 118 13.42 11.16 -0.10
CA ASN A 118 13.06 11.80 -1.35
C ASN A 118 13.08 13.34 -1.23
N HIS A 119 12.63 13.89 -0.10
CA HIS A 119 12.69 15.33 0.14
C HIS A 119 14.13 15.86 0.26
N LYS A 120 15.07 15.05 0.77
CA LYS A 120 16.51 15.39 0.72
C LYS A 120 17.00 15.40 -0.73
N TYR A 121 16.60 14.40 -1.51
CA TYR A 121 16.95 14.32 -2.92
C TYR A 121 16.43 15.51 -3.73
N GLU A 122 15.17 15.90 -3.50
CA GLU A 122 14.52 17.04 -4.13
C GLU A 122 15.35 18.31 -4.01
N LYS A 123 15.85 18.61 -2.80
CA LYS A 123 16.72 19.77 -2.54
C LYS A 123 18.04 19.70 -3.31
N LEU A 124 18.61 18.50 -3.43
CA LEU A 124 19.82 18.28 -4.22
C LEU A 124 19.55 18.49 -5.70
N ALA A 125 18.45 17.93 -6.22
CA ALA A 125 18.04 18.06 -7.61
C ALA A 125 17.77 19.51 -8.00
N GLU A 126 17.02 20.25 -7.18
CA GLU A 126 16.74 21.68 -7.41
C GLU A 126 18.04 22.51 -7.43
N ARG A 127 18.97 22.23 -6.51
CA ARG A 127 20.30 22.87 -6.50
C ARG A 127 21.10 22.55 -7.75
N MET A 128 21.10 21.29 -8.19
CA MET A 128 21.78 20.87 -9.43
C MET A 128 21.20 21.57 -10.66
N ILE A 129 19.87 21.61 -10.79
CA ILE A 129 19.17 22.28 -11.89
C ILE A 129 19.54 23.77 -11.92
N ALA A 130 19.46 24.45 -10.77
CA ALA A 130 19.81 25.86 -10.66
C ALA A 130 21.28 26.15 -11.04
N LEU A 131 22.22 25.30 -10.62
CA LEU A 131 23.63 25.44 -10.99
C LEU A 131 23.86 25.28 -12.48
N VAL A 132 23.21 24.31 -13.11
CA VAL A 132 23.32 24.10 -14.57
C VAL A 132 22.75 25.30 -15.33
N GLN A 133 21.61 25.83 -14.91
CA GLN A 133 21.00 27.04 -15.49
C GLN A 133 21.89 28.28 -15.33
N GLN A 134 22.67 28.36 -14.26
CA GLN A 134 23.69 29.42 -14.05
C GLN A 134 24.99 29.19 -14.83
N GLY A 135 25.09 28.14 -15.65
CA GLY A 135 26.31 27.77 -16.37
C GLY A 135 27.36 27.05 -15.52
N LYS A 136 27.07 26.74 -14.25
CA LYS A 136 27.97 26.08 -13.29
C LYS A 136 27.83 24.56 -13.31
N THR A 137 27.84 23.96 -14.50
CA THR A 137 27.67 22.51 -14.67
C THR A 137 28.71 21.69 -13.90
N ALA A 138 29.95 22.19 -13.80
CA ALA A 138 31.00 21.51 -13.04
C ALA A 138 30.65 21.38 -11.54
N GLU A 139 30.04 22.40 -10.94
CA GLU A 139 29.58 22.37 -9.55
C GLU A 139 28.40 21.40 -9.38
N ALA A 140 27.46 21.37 -10.32
CA ALA A 140 26.35 20.42 -10.32
C ALA A 140 26.84 18.96 -10.39
N VAL A 141 27.87 18.69 -11.21
CA VAL A 141 28.50 17.36 -11.30
C VAL A 141 29.17 16.95 -9.99
N GLN A 142 29.73 17.90 -9.24
CA GLN A 142 30.32 17.61 -7.92
C GLN A 142 29.26 17.19 -6.90
N ILE A 143 28.06 17.77 -6.95
CA ILE A 143 26.93 17.35 -6.10
C ILE A 143 26.59 15.88 -6.36
N ILE A 144 26.49 15.46 -7.63
CA ILE A 144 26.20 14.06 -7.98
C ILE A 144 27.25 13.10 -7.39
N LYS A 145 28.52 13.49 -7.45
CA LYS A 145 29.65 12.66 -7.01
C LYS A 145 29.78 12.56 -5.48
N ASN A 146 29.50 13.64 -4.77
CA ASN A 146 29.82 13.76 -3.34
C ASN A 146 28.60 13.64 -2.42
N GLU A 147 27.41 14.00 -2.92
CA GLU A 147 26.19 14.10 -2.12
C GLU A 147 25.21 12.96 -2.42
N GLY A 148 25.71 11.82 -2.94
CA GLY A 148 25.03 10.54 -2.80
C GLY A 148 23.87 10.27 -3.77
N GLY A 149 23.91 10.81 -4.99
CA GLY A 149 22.87 10.55 -5.97
C GLY A 149 22.62 9.05 -6.20
N ARG A 150 23.65 8.21 -6.07
CA ARG A 150 23.57 6.74 -6.23
C ARG A 150 23.05 6.04 -4.98
N ASP A 151 23.46 6.50 -3.80
CA ASP A 151 23.06 5.92 -2.51
C ASP A 151 21.56 6.11 -2.23
N ILE A 152 20.97 7.20 -2.72
CA ILE A 152 19.54 7.51 -2.55
C ILE A 152 18.65 6.53 -3.32
N ASP A 153 19.00 6.18 -4.55
CA ASP A 153 18.24 5.22 -5.37
C ASP A 153 18.27 3.82 -4.73
N ASP A 154 19.44 3.39 -4.27
CA ASP A 154 19.61 2.12 -3.56
C ASP A 154 18.87 2.12 -2.21
N LEU A 155 18.88 3.23 -1.47
CA LEU A 155 18.15 3.37 -0.20
C LEU A 155 16.64 3.29 -0.39
N ILE A 156 16.10 3.99 -1.39
CA ILE A 156 14.65 3.97 -1.68
C ILE A 156 14.24 2.58 -2.16
N THR A 157 15.00 1.99 -3.10
CA THR A 157 14.74 0.63 -3.61
C THR A 157 14.74 -0.41 -2.48
N ASN A 158 15.68 -0.34 -1.54
CA ASN A 158 15.76 -1.30 -0.45
C ASN A 158 14.63 -1.11 0.57
N LEU A 159 14.29 0.14 0.92
CA LEU A 159 13.17 0.43 1.81
C LEU A 159 11.84 0.02 1.20
N ASP A 160 11.68 0.21 -0.11
CA ASP A 160 10.49 -0.19 -0.85
C ASP A 160 10.36 -1.71 -0.90
N LYS A 161 11.45 -2.45 -1.13
CA LYS A 161 11.45 -3.93 -1.03
C LYS A 161 11.04 -4.44 0.35
N GLU A 162 11.60 -3.87 1.42
CA GLU A 162 11.24 -4.26 2.79
C GLU A 162 9.78 -3.93 3.11
N PHE A 163 9.27 -2.82 2.57
CA PHE A 163 7.86 -2.44 2.66
C PHE A 163 6.96 -3.45 1.92
N ASP A 164 7.32 -3.77 0.68
CA ASP A 164 6.61 -4.69 -0.20
C ASP A 164 6.52 -6.10 0.37
N GLU A 165 7.63 -6.62 0.90
CA GLU A 165 7.69 -7.95 1.52
C GLU A 165 6.77 -8.04 2.73
N ALA A 166 6.74 -6.99 3.55
CA ALA A 166 5.89 -6.94 4.72
C ALA A 166 4.39 -6.80 4.38
N GLU A 167 4.04 -5.97 3.38
CA GLU A 167 2.65 -5.87 2.89
C GLU A 167 2.20 -7.15 2.19
N LYS A 168 3.06 -7.84 1.43
CA LYS A 168 2.74 -9.16 0.82
C LYS A 168 2.48 -10.26 1.85
N ALA A 169 3.04 -10.16 3.05
CA ALA A 169 2.81 -11.13 4.12
C ALA A 169 1.40 -11.02 4.75
N LEU A 170 0.75 -9.85 4.66
CA LEU A 170 -0.58 -9.59 5.26
C LEU A 170 -1.71 -10.44 4.63
N PRO A 171 -1.89 -10.50 3.29
CA PRO A 171 -2.92 -11.31 2.65
C PRO A 171 -2.83 -12.79 2.99
N ALA A 172 -1.62 -13.37 3.02
CA ALA A 172 -1.42 -14.79 3.33
C ALA A 172 -1.86 -15.12 4.77
N PHE A 173 -1.53 -14.24 5.72
CA PHE A 173 -2.00 -14.34 7.11
C PHE A 173 -3.53 -14.24 7.23
N LEU A 174 -4.13 -13.28 6.51
CA LEU A 174 -5.58 -13.07 6.52
C LEU A 174 -6.35 -14.23 5.89
N THR A 175 -5.82 -14.83 4.82
CA THR A 175 -6.47 -15.93 4.09
C THR A 175 -6.41 -17.24 4.90
N ASN A 176 -5.27 -17.55 5.51
CA ASN A 176 -5.14 -18.74 6.37
C ASN A 176 -6.02 -18.65 7.63
N SER A 177 -6.15 -17.45 8.22
CA SER A 177 -7.07 -17.16 9.33
C SER A 177 -8.54 -17.36 8.93
N ALA A 178 -8.93 -16.92 7.73
CA ALA A 178 -10.29 -17.07 7.22
C ALA A 178 -10.63 -18.53 6.90
N ILE A 179 -9.72 -19.27 6.23
CA ILE A 179 -9.91 -20.67 5.86
C ILE A 179 -9.94 -21.59 7.09
N ALA A 180 -9.02 -21.41 8.05
CA ALA A 180 -8.99 -22.20 9.28
C ALA A 180 -10.30 -22.08 10.08
N LYS A 181 -10.90 -20.89 10.09
CA LYS A 181 -12.21 -20.64 10.73
C LYS A 181 -13.38 -21.24 9.96
N LEU A 182 -13.30 -21.37 8.64
CA LEU A 182 -14.32 -22.05 7.84
C LEU A 182 -14.23 -23.57 7.98
N GLN A 183 -13.03 -24.12 8.11
CA GLN A 183 -12.81 -25.57 8.30
C GLN A 183 -13.19 -26.06 9.70
N THR A 184 -13.13 -25.22 10.73
CA THR A 184 -13.65 -25.57 12.07
C THR A 184 -15.19 -25.59 12.13
N ILE A 185 -15.87 -25.20 11.05
CA ILE A 185 -17.33 -25.11 10.98
C ILE A 185 -17.94 -26.29 10.19
N MET A 186 -17.15 -27.03 9.40
CA MET A 186 -17.57 -28.27 8.73
C MET A 186 -17.32 -29.49 9.61
#